data_AF-A0A1Y3B0V1-F1
#
_entry.id   AF-A0A1Y3B0V1-F1
#
_cell.length_a   1.000
_cell.length_b   1.000
_cell.length_c   1.000
_cell.angle_alpha   90.00
_cell.angle_beta   90.00
_cell.angle_gamma   90.00
#
_symmetry.space_group_name_H-M   'P 1'
#
loop_
_entity.id
_entity.type
_entity.pdbx_description
1 polymer ?
#
loop_
_entity_poly.entity_id
_entity_poly.type
_entity_poly.pdbx_seq_one_letter_code
_entity_poly.pdbx_strand_id
1 'polypeptide(L)'
;MDYSPRTMHVCLLSYLYLLSKYLDLLETIFFVLRKKFNQITSLHVYHHAIVPILVHMFIKVSPNGGPGAMFPLLNTFIHTIMYIYYTLSALGLRRYTWWKKYVTQLQLTQFVIFGIYGWLFLLNQKGYPKIFTFLGIIQPVIFFA
;
A
#
# COMPACT_ATOMS: atom_id res chain seq x y z
N MET A 1 27.59 -1.06 -0.57
CA MET A 1 26.28 -1.37 0.06
C MET A 1 26.52 -1.51 1.55
N ASP A 2 25.65 -0.94 2.38
CA ASP A 2 25.73 -1.07 3.84
C ASP A 2 25.11 -2.42 4.26
N TYR A 3 25.86 -3.22 5.03
CA TYR A 3 25.42 -4.53 5.54
C TYR A 3 25.19 -4.52 7.05
N SER A 4 24.99 -3.34 7.64
CA SER A 4 24.65 -3.23 9.06
C SER A 4 23.41 -4.07 9.40
N PRO A 5 23.33 -4.63 10.63
CA PRO A 5 22.17 -5.43 11.06
C PRO A 5 20.83 -4.68 10.86
N ARG A 6 20.86 -3.35 11.04
CA ARG A 6 19.71 -2.48 10.80
C ARG A 6 19.28 -2.48 9.33
N THR A 7 20.23 -2.28 8.41
CA THR A 7 19.93 -2.26 6.97
C THR A 7 19.43 -3.61 6.49
N MET A 8 20.04 -4.71 6.96
CA MET A 8 19.56 -6.06 6.65
C MET A 8 18.13 -6.31 7.16
N HIS A 9 17.80 -5.83 8.36
CA HIS A 9 16.44 -5.93 8.90
C HIS A 9 15.44 -5.12 8.08
N VAL A 10 15.79 -3.89 7.66
CA VAL A 10 14.92 -3.06 6.79
C VAL A 10 14.73 -3.72 5.43
N CYS A 11 15.76 -4.31 4.84
CA CYS A 11 15.65 -5.07 3.59
C CYS A 11 14.70 -6.26 3.73
N LEU A 12 14.79 -7.03 4.82
CA LEU A 12 13.89 -8.15 5.11
C LEU A 12 12.43 -7.67 5.23
N LEU A 13 12.18 -6.65 6.04
CA LEU A 13 10.84 -6.07 6.19
C LEU A 13 10.27 -5.55 4.86
N SER A 14 11.12 -4.93 4.05
CA SER A 14 10.71 -4.43 2.73
C SER A 14 10.36 -5.59 1.79
N TYR A 15 11.11 -6.68 1.83
CA TYR A 15 10.82 -7.88 1.04
C TYR A 15 9.51 -8.56 1.51
N LEU A 16 9.27 -8.64 2.81
CA LEU A 16 8.00 -9.14 3.36
C LEU A 16 6.82 -8.26 2.94
N TYR A 17 7.02 -6.94 2.88
CA TYR A 17 6.01 -6.02 2.35
C TYR A 17 5.77 -6.23 0.84
N LEU A 18 6.81 -6.47 0.04
CA LEU A 18 6.63 -6.82 -1.37
C LEU A 18 5.83 -8.14 -1.52
N LEU A 19 6.14 -9.14 -0.70
CA LEU A 19 5.38 -10.40 -0.68
C LEU A 19 3.91 -10.16 -0.35
N SER A 20 3.60 -9.29 0.62
CA SER A 20 2.20 -8.97 0.93
C SER A 20 1.47 -8.32 -0.25
N LYS A 21 2.14 -7.46 -1.04
CA LYS A 21 1.53 -6.89 -2.24
C LYS A 21 1.19 -7.94 -3.31
N TYR A 22 1.97 -9.01 -3.42
CA TYR A 22 1.60 -10.15 -4.28
C TYR A 22 0.44 -10.95 -3.70
N LEU A 23 0.36 -11.11 -2.39
CA LEU A 23 -0.79 -11.75 -1.73
C LEU A 23 -2.08 -10.94 -1.90
N ASP A 24 -2.00 -9.61 -1.96
CA ASP A 24 -3.16 -8.75 -2.23
C ASP A 24 -3.79 -9.06 -3.61
N LEU A 25 -3.05 -9.67 -4.56
CA LEU A 25 -3.62 -10.11 -5.83
C LEU A 25 -4.64 -11.25 -5.67
N LEU A 26 -4.54 -12.03 -4.58
CA LEU A 26 -5.50 -13.08 -4.25
C LEU A 26 -6.91 -12.50 -4.04
N GLU A 27 -7.03 -11.24 -3.61
CA GLU A 27 -8.32 -10.55 -3.46
C GLU A 27 -9.09 -10.51 -4.79
N THR A 28 -8.39 -10.19 -5.88
CA THR A 28 -8.97 -10.20 -7.23
C THR A 28 -9.42 -11.61 -7.62
N ILE A 29 -8.62 -12.63 -7.30
CA ILE A 29 -8.97 -14.03 -7.53
C ILE A 29 -10.25 -14.40 -6.76
N PHE A 30 -10.35 -14.01 -5.49
CA PHE A 30 -11.55 -14.24 -4.68
C PHE A 30 -12.79 -13.52 -5.23
N PHE A 31 -12.65 -12.31 -5.78
CA PHE A 31 -13.78 -11.62 -6.43
C PHE A 31 -14.26 -12.35 -7.68
N VAL A 32 -13.35 -12.85 -8.50
CA VAL A 32 -13.69 -13.66 -9.69
C VAL A 32 -14.38 -14.95 -9.27
N LEU A 33 -13.81 -15.70 -8.31
CA LEU A 33 -14.37 -16.97 -7.83
C LEU A 33 -15.76 -16.79 -7.20
N ARG A 34 -16.00 -15.67 -6.51
CA ARG A 34 -17.32 -15.32 -5.92
C ARG A 34 -18.29 -14.68 -6.91
N LYS A 35 -17.90 -14.53 -8.18
CA LYS A 35 -18.66 -13.84 -9.24
C LYS A 35 -19.07 -12.41 -8.83
N LYS A 36 -18.22 -11.71 -8.08
CA LYS A 36 -18.43 -10.33 -7.59
C LYS A 36 -17.73 -9.30 -8.48
N PHE A 37 -18.04 -9.33 -9.77
CA PHE A 37 -17.39 -8.47 -10.78
C PHE A 37 -17.58 -6.96 -10.52
N ASN A 38 -18.65 -6.57 -9.84
CA ASN A 38 -18.88 -5.17 -9.44
C ASN A 38 -17.78 -4.62 -8.49
N GLN A 39 -16.98 -5.49 -7.86
CA GLN A 39 -15.85 -5.09 -7.01
C GLN A 39 -14.54 -4.93 -7.80
N ILE A 40 -14.46 -5.48 -9.01
CA ILE A 40 -13.29 -5.41 -9.89
C ILE A 40 -13.42 -4.16 -10.76
N THR A 41 -13.21 -3.00 -10.15
CA THR A 41 -13.24 -1.71 -10.87
C THR A 41 -11.94 -1.48 -11.63
N SER A 42 -11.95 -0.57 -12.61
CA SER A 42 -10.72 -0.17 -13.32
C SER A 42 -9.65 0.35 -12.37
N LEU A 43 -10.06 1.08 -11.32
CA LEU A 43 -9.16 1.57 -10.27
C LEU A 43 -8.54 0.43 -9.46
N HIS A 44 -9.34 -0.57 -9.08
CA HIS A 44 -8.87 -1.77 -8.39
C HIS A 44 -7.79 -2.49 -9.20
N VAL A 45 -8.08 -2.78 -10.47
CA VAL A 45 -7.13 -3.49 -11.35
C VAL A 45 -5.86 -2.69 -11.57
N TYR A 46 -5.98 -1.38 -11.84
CA TYR A 46 -4.83 -0.48 -12.00
C TYR A 46 -3.94 -0.51 -10.76
N HIS A 47 -4.52 -0.30 -9.57
CA HIS A 47 -3.79 -0.26 -8.31
C HIS A 47 -3.07 -1.58 -8.01
N HIS A 48 -3.79 -2.70 -8.06
CA HIS A 48 -3.22 -4.01 -7.74
C HIS A 48 -2.16 -4.45 -8.77
N ALA A 49 -2.22 -3.97 -10.01
CA ALA A 49 -1.18 -4.22 -11.01
C ALA A 49 0.08 -3.37 -10.80
N ILE A 50 -0.08 -2.06 -10.52
CA ILE A 50 1.05 -1.14 -10.48
C ILE A 50 1.82 -1.18 -9.15
N VAL A 51 1.14 -1.41 -8.02
CA VAL A 51 1.74 -1.33 -6.68
C VAL A 51 2.88 -2.33 -6.46
N PRO A 52 2.75 -3.64 -6.78
CA PRO A 52 3.87 -4.58 -6.60
C PRO A 52 5.11 -4.18 -7.42
N ILE A 53 4.90 -3.65 -8.63
CA ILE A 53 5.97 -3.19 -9.52
C ILE A 53 6.69 -1.98 -8.91
N LEU A 54 5.93 -0.99 -8.45
CA LEU A 54 6.49 0.20 -7.80
C LEU A 54 7.27 -0.18 -6.54
N VAL A 55 6.70 -1.03 -5.67
CA VAL A 55 7.35 -1.47 -4.43
C VAL A 55 8.67 -2.19 -4.73
N HIS A 56 8.69 -3.08 -5.73
CA HIS A 56 9.93 -3.76 -6.14
C HIS A 56 11.01 -2.77 -6.62
N MET A 57 10.62 -1.75 -7.40
CA MET A 57 11.55 -0.70 -7.83
C MET A 57 12.05 0.12 -6.64
N PHE A 58 11.18 0.49 -5.69
CA PHE A 58 11.56 1.24 -4.49
C PHE A 58 12.59 0.49 -3.63
N ILE A 59 12.44 -0.81 -3.45
CA ILE A 59 13.39 -1.65 -2.69
C ILE A 59 14.76 -1.64 -3.35
N LYS A 60 14.81 -1.72 -4.69
CA LYS A 60 16.08 -1.68 -5.44
C LYS A 60 16.78 -0.33 -5.36
N VAL A 61 16.03 0.76 -5.38
CA VAL A 61 16.56 2.14 -5.38
C VAL A 61 16.95 2.59 -3.97
N SER A 62 16.24 2.12 -2.94
CA SER A 62 16.43 2.54 -1.56
C SER A 62 16.41 1.35 -0.58
N PRO A 63 17.45 0.49 -0.59
CA PRO A 63 17.50 -0.70 0.26
C PRO A 63 17.44 -0.37 1.76
N ASN A 64 18.00 0.78 2.15
CA ASN A 64 18.01 1.26 3.53
C ASN A 64 16.63 1.83 3.98
N GLY A 65 15.58 1.62 3.19
CA GLY A 65 14.23 2.12 3.41
C GLY A 65 14.03 3.60 3.06
N GLY A 66 15.03 4.44 3.33
CA GLY A 66 14.98 5.87 3.02
C GLY A 66 13.73 6.57 3.59
N PRO A 67 13.37 7.74 3.04
CA PRO A 67 12.20 8.52 3.47
C PRO A 67 10.87 7.80 3.17
N GLY A 68 10.86 6.88 2.20
CA GLY A 68 9.69 6.08 1.84
C GLY A 68 9.34 4.97 2.84
N ALA A 69 10.24 4.59 3.75
CA ALA A 69 10.04 3.45 4.67
C ALA A 69 8.83 3.57 5.60
N MET A 70 8.37 4.79 5.89
CA MET A 70 7.20 5.03 6.74
C MET A 70 5.88 4.63 6.06
N PHE A 71 5.84 4.66 4.72
CA PHE A 71 4.63 4.32 3.97
C PHE A 71 4.22 2.84 4.13
N PRO A 72 5.11 1.86 3.88
CA PRO A 72 4.81 0.44 4.11
C PRO A 72 4.29 0.12 5.51
N LEU A 73 4.83 0.78 6.55
CA LEU A 73 4.44 0.54 7.94
C LEU A 73 2.98 0.92 8.19
N LEU A 74 2.59 2.15 7.88
CA LEU A 74 1.22 2.61 8.08
C LEU A 74 0.24 1.89 7.14
N ASN A 75 0.67 1.63 5.89
CA ASN A 75 -0.11 0.86 4.93
C ASN A 75 -0.45 -0.54 5.43
N THR A 76 0.55 -1.25 5.99
CA THR A 76 0.36 -2.60 6.54
C THR A 76 -0.54 -2.59 7.78
N PHE A 77 -0.43 -1.57 8.63
CA PHE A 77 -1.32 -1.40 9.77
C PHE A 77 -2.79 -1.23 9.33
N ILE A 78 -3.05 -0.33 8.38
CA ILE A 78 -4.40 -0.08 7.88
C ILE A 78 -4.93 -1.30 7.08
N HIS A 79 -4.08 -1.98 6.32
CA HIS A 79 -4.46 -3.23 5.63
C HIS A 79 -4.81 -4.33 6.61
N THR A 80 -4.11 -4.46 7.73
CA THR A 80 -4.47 -5.40 8.79
C THR A 80 -5.91 -5.15 9.27
N ILE A 81 -6.26 -3.89 9.54
CA ILE A 81 -7.63 -3.50 9.95
C ILE A 81 -8.66 -3.83 8.86
N MET A 82 -8.34 -3.52 7.61
CA MET A 82 -9.20 -3.83 6.46
C MET A 82 -9.44 -5.34 6.31
N TYR A 83 -8.39 -6.16 6.39
CA TYR A 83 -8.52 -7.61 6.24
C TYR A 83 -9.25 -8.27 7.41
N ILE A 84 -9.13 -7.72 8.63
CA ILE A 84 -9.99 -8.11 9.75
C ILE A 84 -11.46 -7.85 9.39
N TYR A 85 -11.78 -6.67 8.86
CA TYR A 85 -13.14 -6.35 8.43
C TYR A 85 -13.66 -7.28 7.31
N TYR A 86 -12.83 -7.60 6.32
CA TYR A 86 -13.19 -8.54 5.25
C TYR A 86 -13.40 -9.97 5.76
N THR A 87 -12.57 -10.42 6.70
CA THR A 87 -12.71 -11.72 7.34
C THR A 87 -14.03 -11.82 8.12
N LEU A 88 -14.35 -10.83 8.95
CA LEU A 88 -15.63 -10.77 9.68
C LEU A 88 -16.83 -10.75 8.71
N SER A 89 -16.71 -10.01 7.61
CA SER A 89 -17.76 -9.95 6.58
C SER A 89 -17.93 -11.28 5.85
N ALA A 90 -16.84 -12.01 5.59
CA ALA A 90 -16.85 -13.32 4.94
C ALA A 90 -17.45 -14.41 5.83
N LEU A 91 -17.23 -14.35 7.15
CA LEU A 91 -17.82 -15.25 8.14
C LEU A 91 -19.33 -15.00 8.40
N GLY A 92 -19.94 -14.01 7.71
CA GLY A 92 -21.35 -13.69 7.88
C GLY A 92 -21.69 -12.95 9.16
N LEU A 93 -20.67 -12.45 9.89
CA LEU A 93 -20.79 -11.75 11.17
C LEU A 93 -21.25 -10.30 11.00
N ARG A 94 -22.36 -10.08 10.28
CA ARG A 94 -22.90 -8.76 9.90
C ARG A 94 -23.12 -7.81 11.08
N ARG A 95 -23.38 -8.34 12.28
CA ARG A 95 -23.53 -7.57 13.51
C ARG A 95 -22.26 -6.77 13.86
N TYR A 96 -21.09 -7.27 13.50
CA TYR A 96 -19.80 -6.66 13.82
C TYR A 96 -19.22 -5.83 12.67
N THR A 97 -19.94 -5.63 11.56
CA THR A 97 -19.43 -4.94 10.35
C THR A 97 -20.01 -3.53 10.15
N TRP A 98 -20.59 -2.92 11.20
CA TRP A 98 -21.21 -1.59 11.14
C TRP A 98 -20.19 -0.45 10.89
N TRP A 99 -18.92 -0.69 11.21
CA TRP A 99 -17.84 0.29 11.15
C TRP A 99 -17.13 0.36 9.78
N LYS A 100 -17.73 -0.18 8.72
CA LYS A 100 -17.21 -0.13 7.34
C LYS A 100 -16.75 1.27 6.93
N LYS A 101 -17.55 2.29 7.26
CA LYS A 101 -17.26 3.70 6.92
C LYS A 101 -15.92 4.15 7.51
N TYR A 102 -15.61 3.75 8.75
CA TYR A 102 -14.36 4.13 9.41
C TYR A 102 -13.15 3.49 8.76
N VAL A 103 -13.25 2.24 8.29
CA VAL A 103 -12.19 1.59 7.52
C VAL A 103 -11.86 2.40 6.27
N THR A 104 -12.87 2.80 5.51
CA THR A 104 -12.68 3.63 4.32
C THR A 104 -12.11 5.01 4.66
N GLN A 105 -12.57 5.65 5.74
CA GLN A 105 -12.03 6.94 6.19
C GLN A 105 -10.55 6.84 6.58
N LEU A 106 -10.14 5.75 7.25
CA LEU A 106 -8.73 5.49 7.58
C LEU A 106 -7.86 5.34 6.32
N GLN A 107 -8.35 4.60 5.32
CA GLN A 107 -7.66 4.43 4.03
C GLN A 107 -7.49 5.77 3.29
N LEU A 108 -8.54 6.59 3.20
CA LEU A 108 -8.47 7.90 2.55
C LEU A 108 -7.56 8.86 3.31
N THR A 109 -7.63 8.86 4.65
CA THR A 109 -6.76 9.68 5.50
C THR A 109 -5.29 9.33 5.31
N GLN A 110 -4.96 8.03 5.21
CA GLN A 110 -3.61 7.56 4.89
C GLN A 110 -3.11 8.16 3.57
N PHE A 111 -3.93 8.15 2.52
CA PHE A 111 -3.55 8.69 1.21
C PHE A 111 -3.31 10.21 1.27
N VAL A 112 -4.12 10.96 2.00
CA VAL A 112 -3.91 12.41 2.19
C VAL A 112 -2.60 12.69 2.92
N ILE A 113 -2.35 12.00 4.05
CA ILE A 113 -1.14 12.18 4.85
C ILE A 113 0.12 11.90 4.02
N PHE A 114 0.13 10.79 3.28
CA PHE A 114 1.30 10.45 2.45
C PHE A 114 1.39 11.25 1.17
N GLY A 115 0.29 11.76 0.62
CA GLY A 115 0.32 12.73 -0.46
C GLY A 115 1.04 14.01 -0.04
N ILE A 116 0.70 14.56 1.13
CA ILE A 116 1.36 15.74 1.70
C ILE A 116 2.82 15.44 2.04
N TYR A 117 3.09 14.32 2.73
CA TYR A 117 4.46 13.92 3.08
C TYR A 117 5.34 13.75 1.83
N GLY A 118 4.82 13.06 0.81
CA GLY A 118 5.50 12.87 -0.47
C GLY A 118 5.77 14.20 -1.16
N TRP A 119 4.80 15.13 -1.17
CA TRP A 119 4.97 16.46 -1.75
C TRP A 119 6.06 17.27 -1.05
N LEU A 120 6.05 17.32 0.28
CA LEU A 120 7.10 17.99 1.07
C LEU A 120 8.47 17.34 0.83
N PHE A 121 8.50 16.01 0.72
CA PHE A 121 9.73 15.28 0.42
C PHE A 121 10.25 15.61 -0.99
N LEU A 122 9.37 15.71 -1.99
CA LEU A 122 9.73 16.05 -3.36
C LEU A 122 10.49 17.39 -3.44
N LEU A 123 10.05 18.38 -2.66
CA LEU A 123 10.63 19.72 -2.59
C LEU A 123 11.97 19.76 -1.84
N ASN A 124 12.15 18.92 -0.83
CA ASN A 124 13.30 18.97 0.07
C ASN A 124 14.35 17.86 -0.14
N GLN A 125 14.11 16.91 -1.04
CA GLN A 125 15.02 15.79 -1.28
C GLN A 125 16.37 16.24 -1.87
N LYS A 126 17.47 15.71 -1.32
CA LYS A 126 18.82 15.77 -1.90
C LYS A 126 19.32 14.34 -2.11
N GLY A 127 19.81 14.03 -3.31
CA GLY A 127 20.41 12.72 -3.63
C GLY A 127 19.44 11.57 -3.87
N TYR A 128 18.13 11.78 -3.82
CA TYR A 128 17.10 10.78 -4.18
C TYR A 128 16.52 11.05 -5.57
N PRO A 129 16.33 10.04 -6.44
CA PRO A 129 15.81 10.28 -7.78
C PRO A 129 14.34 10.72 -7.73
N LYS A 130 14.09 11.96 -8.19
CA LYS A 130 12.77 12.62 -8.09
C LYS A 130 11.64 11.83 -8.77
N ILE A 131 11.96 11.04 -9.79
CA ILE A 131 10.99 10.21 -10.54
C ILE A 131 10.27 9.20 -9.64
N PHE A 132 10.98 8.53 -8.71
CA PHE A 132 10.35 7.53 -7.84
C PHE A 132 9.42 8.20 -6.84
N THR A 133 9.84 9.33 -6.26
CA THR A 133 8.99 10.15 -5.40
C THR A 133 7.73 10.61 -6.13
N PHE A 134 7.86 11.07 -7.37
CA PHE A 134 6.73 11.47 -8.20
C PHE A 134 5.76 10.32 -8.51
N LEU A 135 6.30 9.14 -8.89
CA LEU A 135 5.51 7.92 -9.11
C LEU A 135 4.80 7.44 -7.84
N GLY A 136 5.32 7.74 -6.65
CA GLY A 136 4.65 7.49 -5.38
C GLY A 136 3.49 8.46 -5.12
N ILE A 137 3.68 9.76 -5.38
CA ILE A 137 2.67 10.82 -5.15
C ILE A 137 1.49 10.72 -6.12
N ILE A 138 1.72 10.26 -7.36
CA ILE A 138 0.64 10.16 -8.34
C ILE A 138 -0.41 9.09 -7.97
N GLN A 139 -0.02 8.06 -7.21
CA GLN A 139 -0.93 7.00 -6.79
C GLN A 139 -2.12 7.52 -5.96
N PRO A 140 -1.92 8.23 -4.82
CA PRO A 140 -3.04 8.77 -4.07
C PRO A 140 -3.86 9.77 -4.88
N VAL A 141 -3.27 10.54 -5.79
CA VAL A 141 -4.03 11.47 -6.66
C VAL A 141 -5.02 10.71 -7.55
N ILE A 142 -4.60 9.58 -8.14
CA ILE A 142 -5.46 8.73 -8.97
C ILE A 142 -6.61 8.12 -8.16
N PHE A 143 -6.43 7.90 -6.85
CA PHE A 143 -7.52 7.43 -5.97
C PHE A 143 -8.60 8.48 -5.68
N PHE A 144 -8.28 9.77 -5.86
CA PHE A 144 -9.21 10.88 -5.63
C PHE A 144 -9.76 11.51 -6.93
N ALA A 145 -9.29 11.05 -8.09
CA ALA A 145 -9.74 11.49 -9.41
C ALA A 145 -10.91 10.63 -9.91
#